data_AF-A0A2T1F5M1-F1
#
_entry.id   AF-A0A2T1F5M1-F1
#
_cell.length_a   1.000
_cell.length_b   1.000
_cell.length_c   1.000
_cell.angle_alpha   90.00
_cell.angle_beta   90.00
_cell.angle_gamma   90.00
#
_symmetry.space_group_name_H-M   'P 1'
#
loop_
_entity.id
_entity.type
_entity.pdbx_description
1 polymer ?
#
loop_
_entity_poly.entity_id
_entity_poly.type
_entity_poly.pdbx_seq_one_letter_code
_entity_poly.pdbx_strand_id
1 'polypeptide(L)'
;MSESFLLGRLLLQFNTEASDIITDLSAVAFTPDGHLWLGSDETTSLECLSPVAPHVFGEHQKFAIGDFINLLGDDEIDIEGIDFSSNYLWLVGSHSTKRKKPKGKDSADDLERLATIETDVNRYFLAKIPVKDGILYKSISHPENPQIQLTAGCLQRTETGNLLTDALQDDRHLGLYFSVPIPSKENGFDIEGLAVRGGSIF
;
A
#
# COMPACT_ATOMS: atom_id res chain seq x y z
N MET A 1 -3.40 26.59 20.75
CA MET A 1 -2.69 25.75 19.79
C MET A 1 -1.24 25.73 20.21
N SER A 2 -0.66 24.56 20.50
CA SER A 2 0.79 24.44 20.69
C SER A 2 1.47 24.82 19.38
N GLU A 3 2.48 25.67 19.42
CA GLU A 3 3.31 25.92 18.24
C GLU A 3 3.92 24.59 17.77
N SER A 4 3.67 24.23 16.51
CA SER A 4 4.39 23.15 15.88
C SER A 4 5.84 23.56 15.70
N PHE A 5 6.76 22.65 16.01
CA PHE A 5 8.20 22.85 15.78
C PHE A 5 8.75 21.68 14.98
N LEU A 6 9.77 21.96 14.19
CA LEU A 6 10.43 20.96 13.36
C LEU A 6 11.26 20.02 14.25
N LEU A 7 10.89 18.74 14.30
CA LEU A 7 11.63 17.72 15.06
C LEU A 7 12.96 17.32 14.39
N GLY A 8 13.02 17.36 13.07
CA GLY A 8 14.21 16.99 12.30
C GLY A 8 13.93 16.99 10.81
N ARG A 9 14.97 16.71 10.02
CA ARG A 9 14.87 16.50 8.57
C ARG A 9 15.67 15.27 8.20
N LEU A 10 15.16 14.52 7.23
CA LEU A 10 15.87 13.42 6.57
C LEU A 10 16.06 13.81 5.11
N LEU A 11 17.23 13.52 4.56
CA LEU A 11 17.50 13.63 3.13
C LEU A 11 17.32 12.24 2.50
N LEU A 12 16.39 12.13 1.56
CA LEU A 12 16.17 10.93 0.76
C LEU A 12 16.80 11.16 -0.62
N GLN A 13 17.80 10.34 -0.97
CA GLN A 13 18.52 10.42 -2.24
C GLN A 13 18.03 9.31 -3.16
N PHE A 14 17.29 9.71 -4.19
CA PHE A 14 16.78 8.81 -5.21
C PHE A 14 17.65 8.81 -6.46
N ASN A 15 17.49 7.77 -7.27
CA ASN A 15 18.08 7.70 -8.61
C ASN A 15 17.27 8.58 -9.58
N THR A 16 17.80 8.87 -10.77
CA THR A 16 17.17 9.79 -11.75
C THR A 16 15.80 9.36 -12.28
N GLU A 17 15.39 8.11 -12.09
CA GLU A 17 14.10 7.55 -12.56
C GLU A 17 13.02 7.49 -11.46
N ALA A 18 13.08 8.38 -10.47
CA ALA A 18 12.23 8.36 -9.28
C ALA A 18 11.26 9.53 -9.18
N SER A 19 10.89 10.19 -10.29
CA SER A 19 9.99 11.35 -10.25
C SER A 19 8.68 11.06 -9.55
N ASP A 20 8.09 9.89 -9.83
CA ASP A 20 6.72 9.56 -9.42
C ASP A 20 6.67 9.29 -7.91
N ILE A 21 7.63 8.52 -7.36
CA ILE A 21 7.72 8.31 -5.91
C ILE A 21 8.02 9.60 -5.13
N ILE A 22 8.71 10.57 -5.74
CA ILE A 22 9.06 11.83 -5.06
C ILE A 22 7.83 12.71 -4.87
N THR A 23 6.87 12.68 -5.80
CA THR A 23 5.65 13.50 -5.74
C THR A 23 4.53 12.84 -4.95
N ASP A 24 4.50 11.51 -4.95
CA ASP A 24 3.33 10.72 -4.59
C ASP A 24 3.68 9.70 -3.48
N LEU A 25 4.51 10.12 -2.51
CA LEU A 25 4.89 9.30 -1.36
C LEU A 25 3.74 9.22 -0.35
N SER A 26 3.24 8.01 -0.09
CA SER A 26 2.09 7.75 0.77
C SER A 26 2.42 6.85 1.97
N ALA A 27 3.39 5.95 1.83
CA ALA A 27 3.70 4.95 2.86
C ALA A 27 5.19 4.82 3.17
N VAL A 28 5.51 4.50 4.42
CA VAL A 28 6.90 4.34 4.90
C VAL A 28 7.02 3.31 6.03
N ALA A 29 8.09 2.51 6.01
CA ALA A 29 8.44 1.62 7.12
C ALA A 29 9.95 1.49 7.31
N PHE A 30 10.36 1.13 8.53
CA PHE A 30 11.74 0.78 8.84
C PHE A 30 11.89 -0.73 9.02
N THR A 31 12.95 -1.30 8.46
CA THR A 31 13.40 -2.65 8.82
C THR A 31 14.50 -2.59 9.89
N PRO A 32 14.68 -3.65 10.71
CA PRO A 32 15.66 -3.66 11.81
C PRO A 32 17.12 -3.50 11.37
N ASP A 33 17.41 -3.79 10.10
CA ASP A 33 18.71 -3.60 9.46
C ASP A 33 18.99 -2.12 9.09
N GLY A 34 18.02 -1.23 9.32
CA GLY A 34 18.16 0.21 9.12
C GLY A 34 17.69 0.71 7.76
N HIS A 35 17.22 -0.15 6.86
CA HIS A 35 16.66 0.29 5.58
C HIS A 35 15.31 0.98 5.76
N LEU A 36 15.06 1.96 4.90
CA LEU A 36 13.83 2.71 4.80
C LEU A 36 13.07 2.24 3.55
N TRP A 37 11.86 1.72 3.75
CA TRP A 37 10.98 1.26 2.69
C TRP A 37 9.91 2.28 2.43
N LEU A 38 9.61 2.52 1.16
CA LEU A 38 8.69 3.55 0.70
C LEU A 38 7.68 2.94 -0.28
N GLY A 39 6.46 3.45 -0.24
CA GLY A 39 5.38 3.16 -1.18
C GLY A 39 4.74 4.45 -1.69
N SER A 40 4.08 4.35 -2.84
CA SER A 40 3.37 5.46 -3.49
C SER A 40 1.97 5.02 -3.87
N ASP A 41 1.05 5.98 -3.85
CA ASP A 41 -0.34 5.84 -4.28
C ASP A 41 -0.46 5.68 -5.81
N GLU A 42 0.49 6.21 -6.58
CA GLU A 42 0.45 6.18 -8.06
C GLU A 42 1.26 5.03 -8.70
N THR A 43 1.98 4.21 -7.91
CA THR A 43 2.88 3.18 -8.46
C THR A 43 2.59 1.75 -7.97
N THR A 44 3.19 0.76 -8.64
CA THR A 44 3.10 -0.67 -8.29
C THR A 44 4.46 -1.25 -7.84
N SER A 45 5.32 -0.39 -7.29
CA SER A 45 6.64 -0.74 -6.80
C SER A 45 6.84 -0.36 -5.34
N LEU A 46 7.80 -1.02 -4.71
CA LEU A 46 8.39 -0.58 -3.45
C LEU A 46 9.77 -0.02 -3.72
N GLU A 47 10.09 1.07 -3.04
CA GLU A 47 11.43 1.63 -3.06
C GLU A 47 12.11 1.34 -1.72
N CYS A 48 13.41 1.04 -1.75
CA CYS A 48 14.24 0.83 -0.58
C CYS A 48 15.42 1.81 -0.62
N LEU A 49 15.64 2.51 0.49
CA LEU A 49 16.80 3.35 0.71
C LEU A 49 17.63 2.83 1.87
N SER A 50 18.94 2.80 1.69
CA SER A 50 19.91 2.41 2.72
C SER A 50 20.37 3.62 3.52
N PRO A 51 20.66 3.48 4.82
CA PRO A 51 21.26 4.56 5.60
C PRO A 51 22.71 4.80 5.14
N VAL A 52 23.02 6.00 4.65
CA VAL A 52 24.37 6.33 4.12
C VAL A 52 25.15 7.26 5.05
N ALA A 53 24.44 8.08 5.83
CA ALA A 53 25.00 8.98 6.85
C ALA A 53 23.91 9.36 7.86
N PRO A 54 24.23 10.01 9.00
CA PRO A 54 23.21 10.51 9.91
C PRO A 54 22.19 11.39 9.17
N HIS A 55 20.91 11.01 9.26
CA HIS A 55 19.80 11.69 8.60
C HIS A 55 19.83 11.68 7.06
N VAL A 56 20.61 10.80 6.44
CA VAL A 56 20.67 10.65 4.98
C VAL A 56 20.43 9.19 4.61
N PHE A 57 19.45 8.98 3.75
CA PHE A 57 19.11 7.70 3.14
C PHE A 57 19.37 7.79 1.63
N GLY A 58 20.01 6.79 1.06
CA GLY A 58 20.41 6.75 -0.35
C GLY A 58 20.50 5.32 -0.87
N GLU A 59 21.36 5.05 -1.85
CA GLU A 59 21.51 3.72 -2.46
C GLU A 59 20.14 3.12 -2.88
N HIS A 60 19.37 3.94 -3.59
CA HIS A 60 17.98 3.65 -3.95
C HIS A 60 17.84 2.41 -4.82
N GLN A 61 16.96 1.52 -4.38
CA GLN A 61 16.59 0.29 -5.09
C GLN A 61 15.08 0.23 -5.29
N LYS A 62 14.68 -0.19 -6.50
CA LYS A 62 13.28 -0.34 -6.92
C LYS A 62 12.91 -1.80 -7.06
N PHE A 63 11.78 -2.18 -6.50
CA PHE A 63 11.24 -3.54 -6.55
C PHE A 63 9.82 -3.52 -7.13
N ALA A 64 9.62 -4.15 -8.29
CA ALA A 64 8.28 -4.32 -8.83
C ALA A 64 7.50 -5.36 -7.99
N ILE A 65 6.32 -5.01 -7.48
CA ILE A 65 5.52 -5.93 -6.65
C ILE A 65 5.11 -7.18 -7.45
N GLY A 66 4.90 -7.01 -8.76
CA GLY A 66 4.58 -8.09 -9.71
C GLY A 66 5.59 -9.25 -9.74
N ASP A 67 6.85 -9.00 -9.36
CA ASP A 67 7.90 -10.05 -9.32
C ASP A 67 7.67 -11.05 -8.17
N PHE A 68 6.94 -10.63 -7.13
CA PHE A 68 6.71 -11.40 -5.91
C PHE A 68 5.27 -11.92 -5.82
N ILE A 69 4.31 -11.10 -6.27
CA ILE A 69 2.87 -11.32 -6.12
C ILE A 69 2.18 -11.08 -7.46
N ASN A 70 1.31 -12.00 -7.88
CA ASN A 70 0.55 -11.83 -9.10
C ASN A 70 -0.49 -10.71 -8.94
N LEU A 71 -0.40 -9.66 -9.75
CA LEU A 71 -1.38 -8.57 -9.81
C LEU A 71 -2.56 -8.95 -10.72
N LEU A 72 -3.70 -8.27 -10.55
CA LEU A 72 -4.92 -8.55 -11.35
C LEU A 72 -5.06 -7.61 -12.57
N GLY A 73 -4.03 -6.80 -12.84
CA GLY A 73 -3.97 -5.84 -13.93
C GLY A 73 -2.71 -4.98 -13.81
N ASP A 74 -2.64 -3.96 -14.65
CA ASP A 74 -1.53 -2.99 -14.70
C ASP A 74 -1.85 -1.66 -13.98
N ASP A 75 -3.07 -1.53 -13.45
CA ASP A 75 -3.50 -0.35 -12.69
C ASP A 75 -2.73 -0.22 -11.36
N GLU A 76 -2.76 0.98 -10.76
CA GLU A 76 -2.08 1.24 -9.48
C GLU A 76 -2.64 0.42 -8.31
N ILE A 77 -1.83 0.24 -7.27
CA ILE A 77 -2.25 -0.42 -6.03
C ILE A 77 -2.75 0.61 -5.00
N ASP A 78 -2.38 1.89 -5.14
CA ASP A 78 -2.70 2.92 -4.14
C ASP A 78 -2.06 2.54 -2.79
N ILE A 79 -0.73 2.38 -2.71
CA ILE A 79 -0.07 1.82 -1.52
C ILE A 79 -0.18 2.81 -0.36
N GLU A 80 -1.09 2.59 0.59
CA GLU A 80 -1.33 3.52 1.70
C GLU A 80 -0.63 3.13 3.00
N GLY A 81 -0.14 1.89 3.10
CA GLY A 81 0.50 1.43 4.33
C GLY A 81 1.58 0.40 4.09
N ILE A 82 2.66 0.55 4.85
CA ILE A 82 3.75 -0.41 4.95
C ILE A 82 4.07 -0.58 6.44
N ASP A 83 4.26 -1.83 6.88
CA ASP A 83 4.87 -2.11 8.18
C ASP A 83 5.77 -3.33 8.11
N PHE A 84 6.73 -3.42 9.02
CA PHE A 84 7.62 -4.57 9.14
C PHE A 84 7.22 -5.42 10.34
N SER A 85 7.03 -6.71 10.11
CA SER A 85 6.89 -7.67 11.20
C SER A 85 7.27 -9.08 10.79
N SER A 86 8.00 -9.77 11.68
CA SER A 86 8.31 -11.19 11.55
C SER A 86 9.00 -11.56 10.22
N ASN A 87 9.97 -10.76 9.79
CA ASN A 87 10.73 -10.92 8.53
C ASN A 87 9.91 -10.70 7.25
N TYR A 88 8.78 -10.00 7.37
CA TYR A 88 7.96 -9.57 6.24
C TYR A 88 7.81 -8.06 6.23
N LEU A 89 7.80 -7.48 5.04
CA LEU A 89 7.08 -6.23 4.80
C LEU A 89 5.64 -6.55 4.50
N TRP A 90 4.75 -5.91 5.23
CA TRP A 90 3.31 -5.93 5.04
C TRP A 90 2.91 -4.67 4.30
N LEU A 91 1.99 -4.83 3.35
CA LEU A 91 1.58 -3.78 2.41
C LEU A 91 0.06 -3.75 2.37
N VAL A 92 -0.53 -2.56 2.35
CA VAL A 92 -1.95 -2.39 2.08
C VAL A 92 -2.14 -1.32 1.01
N GLY A 93 -3.04 -1.60 0.07
CA GLY A 93 -3.57 -0.62 -0.87
C GLY A 93 -4.86 0.01 -0.35
N SER A 94 -5.33 1.07 -1.00
CA SER A 94 -6.60 1.71 -0.62
C SER A 94 -7.79 0.77 -0.80
N HIS A 95 -8.73 0.77 0.15
CA HIS A 95 -9.95 -0.05 0.06
C HIS A 95 -11.14 0.83 -0.25
N SER A 96 -11.04 1.53 -1.38
CA SER A 96 -11.97 2.59 -1.77
C SER A 96 -12.76 2.24 -3.02
N THR A 97 -13.98 2.78 -3.08
CA THR A 97 -14.69 2.97 -4.34
C THR A 97 -14.58 4.43 -4.75
N LYS A 98 -14.65 4.71 -6.05
CA LYS A 98 -14.54 6.07 -6.60
C LYS A 98 -15.69 6.40 -7.54
N ARG A 99 -16.10 7.67 -7.55
CA ARG A 99 -17.03 8.20 -8.56
C ARG A 99 -16.27 8.58 -9.81
N LYS A 100 -16.79 8.22 -10.99
CA LYS A 100 -16.15 8.62 -12.25
C LYS A 100 -16.17 10.14 -12.40
N LYS A 101 -15.00 10.71 -12.69
CA LYS A 101 -14.84 12.14 -12.96
C LYS A 101 -15.43 12.52 -14.33
N PRO A 102 -16.02 13.72 -14.49
CA PRO A 102 -16.45 14.23 -15.80
C PRO A 102 -15.25 14.44 -16.72
N LYS A 103 -15.47 14.40 -18.03
CA LYS A 103 -14.46 14.62 -19.08
C LYS A 103 -14.59 15.98 -19.76
N GLY A 104 -15.69 16.71 -19.54
CA GLY A 104 -15.90 18.06 -20.06
C GLY A 104 -16.19 18.12 -21.57
N LYS A 105 -16.59 17.00 -22.18
CA LYS A 105 -16.86 16.91 -23.63
C LYS A 105 -18.33 17.05 -23.96
N ASP A 106 -19.18 16.33 -23.22
CA ASP A 106 -20.63 16.34 -23.38
C ASP A 106 -21.30 16.30 -22.00
N SER A 107 -22.31 17.15 -21.79
CA SER A 107 -22.93 17.31 -20.47
C SER A 107 -23.81 16.12 -20.07
N ALA A 108 -24.44 15.43 -21.03
CA ALA A 108 -25.25 14.25 -20.72
C ALA A 108 -24.33 13.08 -20.34
N ASP A 109 -23.27 12.85 -21.12
CA ASP A 109 -22.26 11.85 -20.80
C ASP A 109 -21.59 12.12 -19.44
N ASP A 110 -21.28 13.39 -19.14
CA ASP A 110 -20.66 13.76 -17.86
C ASP A 110 -21.60 13.53 -16.67
N LEU A 111 -22.90 13.74 -16.82
CA LEU A 111 -23.89 13.42 -15.79
C LEU A 111 -23.98 11.91 -15.56
N GLU A 112 -23.98 11.09 -16.62
CA GLU A 112 -23.96 9.62 -16.51
C GLU A 112 -22.67 9.12 -15.84
N ARG A 113 -21.52 9.73 -16.17
CA ARG A 113 -20.25 9.43 -15.50
C ARG A 113 -20.33 9.77 -14.02
N LEU A 114 -20.81 10.96 -13.68
CA LEU A 114 -21.00 11.35 -12.29
C LEU A 114 -22.01 10.47 -11.55
N ALA A 115 -22.94 9.79 -12.22
CA ALA A 115 -23.82 8.81 -11.59
C ALA A 115 -23.14 7.44 -11.34
N THR A 116 -21.98 7.19 -11.96
CA THR A 116 -21.29 5.90 -11.92
C THR A 116 -20.25 5.83 -10.80
N ILE A 117 -20.35 4.78 -9.99
CA ILE A 117 -19.37 4.40 -8.97
C ILE A 117 -18.62 3.17 -9.49
N GLU A 118 -17.30 3.16 -9.34
CA GLU A 118 -16.43 2.07 -9.77
C GLU A 118 -15.55 1.57 -8.62
N THR A 119 -15.24 0.28 -8.70
CA THR A 119 -14.30 -0.41 -7.82
C THR A 119 -13.10 -0.79 -8.64
N ASP A 120 -11.92 -0.44 -8.16
CA ASP A 120 -10.65 -0.89 -8.72
C ASP A 120 -10.10 -2.01 -7.84
N VAL A 121 -10.26 -3.25 -8.27
CA VAL A 121 -9.94 -4.44 -7.47
C VAL A 121 -8.43 -4.54 -7.19
N ASN A 122 -7.57 -3.88 -7.98
CA ASN A 122 -6.13 -3.91 -7.72
C ASN A 122 -5.76 -3.11 -6.45
N ARG A 123 -6.59 -2.15 -6.05
CA ARG A 123 -6.42 -1.35 -4.82
C ARG A 123 -6.71 -2.14 -3.54
N TYR A 124 -7.57 -3.17 -3.60
CA TYR A 124 -7.95 -4.04 -2.46
C TYR A 124 -6.85 -5.06 -2.13
N PHE A 125 -5.63 -4.54 -2.07
CA PHE A 125 -4.39 -5.26 -1.89
C PHE A 125 -4.06 -5.31 -0.40
N LEU A 126 -3.84 -6.51 0.12
CA LEU A 126 -3.23 -6.71 1.43
C LEU A 126 -2.24 -7.84 1.29
N ALA A 127 -0.97 -7.56 1.49
CA ALA A 127 0.08 -8.51 1.17
C ALA A 127 1.19 -8.52 2.19
N LYS A 128 1.99 -9.59 2.13
CA LYS A 128 3.27 -9.69 2.81
C LYS A 128 4.32 -10.22 1.86
N ILE A 129 5.53 -9.64 1.90
CA ILE A 129 6.68 -10.07 1.11
C ILE A 129 7.86 -10.29 2.06
N PRO A 130 8.48 -11.48 2.07
CA PRO A 130 9.69 -11.71 2.85
C PRO A 130 10.78 -10.71 2.50
N VAL A 131 11.44 -10.18 3.52
CA VAL A 131 12.51 -9.19 3.37
C VAL A 131 13.72 -9.59 4.21
N LYS A 132 14.92 -9.37 3.67
CA LYS A 132 16.17 -9.54 4.39
C LYS A 132 17.25 -8.64 3.79
N ASP A 133 17.96 -7.91 4.64
CA ASP A 133 19.12 -7.09 4.26
C ASP A 133 18.82 -6.13 3.09
N GLY A 134 17.68 -5.44 3.14
CA GLY A 134 17.24 -4.53 2.06
C GLY A 134 16.74 -5.21 0.78
N ILE A 135 16.59 -6.54 0.75
CA ILE A 135 16.19 -7.30 -0.44
C ILE A 135 14.86 -8.03 -0.19
N LEU A 136 13.95 -7.95 -1.18
CA LEU A 136 12.71 -8.71 -1.21
C LEU A 136 12.90 -10.10 -1.83
N TYR A 137 12.16 -11.08 -1.31
CA TYR A 137 12.20 -12.45 -1.80
C TYR A 137 10.80 -12.99 -2.03
N LYS A 138 10.58 -13.69 -3.15
CA LYS A 138 9.34 -14.45 -3.36
C LYS A 138 9.22 -15.57 -2.33
N SER A 139 10.36 -16.18 -2.00
CA SER A 139 10.47 -17.17 -0.93
C SER A 139 11.90 -17.22 -0.38
N ILE A 140 12.06 -17.36 0.94
CA ILE A 140 13.36 -17.47 1.63
C ILE A 140 13.20 -18.32 2.90
N SER A 141 14.23 -19.04 3.31
CA SER A 141 14.22 -19.77 4.58
C SER A 141 14.26 -18.80 5.77
N HIS A 142 13.51 -19.11 6.83
CA HIS A 142 13.48 -18.28 8.04
C HIS A 142 14.87 -18.21 8.68
N PRO A 143 15.36 -17.02 9.08
CA PRO A 143 16.74 -16.82 9.54
C PRO A 143 17.08 -17.64 10.80
N GLU A 144 16.13 -17.79 11.72
CA GLU A 144 16.34 -18.52 12.98
C GLU A 144 15.90 -19.99 12.90
N ASN A 145 15.20 -20.39 11.84
CA ASN A 145 14.71 -21.76 11.69
C ASN A 145 14.62 -22.14 10.20
N PRO A 146 15.71 -22.62 9.59
CA PRO A 146 15.77 -22.89 8.15
C PRO A 146 14.77 -23.93 7.63
N GLN A 147 14.12 -24.70 8.51
CA GLN A 147 13.04 -25.64 8.12
C GLN A 147 11.72 -24.92 7.82
N ILE A 148 11.57 -23.68 8.27
CA ILE A 148 10.42 -22.84 7.97
C ILE A 148 10.74 -22.03 6.71
N GLN A 149 9.88 -22.16 5.70
CA GLN A 149 9.96 -21.35 4.49
C GLN A 149 9.02 -20.15 4.60
N LEU A 150 9.57 -18.95 4.44
CA LEU A 150 8.81 -17.72 4.29
C LEU A 150 8.49 -17.53 2.81
N THR A 151 7.23 -17.26 2.49
CA THR A 151 6.79 -17.02 1.11
C THR A 151 5.92 -15.77 1.06
N ALA A 152 6.04 -15.01 -0.04
CA ALA A 152 5.17 -13.90 -0.34
C ALA A 152 3.71 -14.38 -0.43
N GLY A 153 2.78 -13.54 0.00
CA GLY A 153 1.36 -13.84 -0.02
C GLY A 153 0.54 -12.58 -0.14
N CYS A 154 -0.58 -12.69 -0.83
CA CYS A 154 -1.59 -11.65 -0.93
C CYS A 154 -2.91 -12.22 -0.45
N LEU A 155 -3.66 -11.44 0.33
CA LEU A 155 -5.00 -11.80 0.72
C LEU A 155 -5.83 -11.98 -0.55
N GLN A 156 -6.66 -13.02 -0.57
CA GLN A 156 -7.46 -13.34 -1.73
C GLN A 156 -8.42 -12.17 -2.04
N ARG A 157 -8.27 -11.63 -3.25
CA ARG A 157 -9.17 -10.63 -3.83
C ARG A 157 -10.42 -11.31 -4.38
N THR A 158 -11.54 -10.62 -4.32
CA THR A 158 -12.86 -11.02 -4.84
C THR A 158 -13.26 -10.08 -5.99
N GLU A 159 -14.42 -10.30 -6.60
CA GLU A 159 -14.89 -9.45 -7.70
C GLU A 159 -15.12 -8.00 -7.29
N THR A 160 -15.43 -7.76 -6.01
CA THR A 160 -15.80 -6.45 -5.48
C THR A 160 -14.87 -5.94 -4.37
N GLY A 161 -13.83 -6.69 -4.02
CA GLY A 161 -12.90 -6.31 -2.96
C GLY A 161 -11.94 -7.44 -2.60
N ASN A 162 -11.92 -7.85 -1.32
CA ASN A 162 -11.14 -9.00 -0.84
C ASN A 162 -11.81 -9.66 0.38
N LEU A 163 -11.20 -10.74 0.88
CA LEU A 163 -11.74 -11.45 2.05
C LEU A 163 -11.84 -10.59 3.33
N LEU A 164 -11.08 -9.49 3.44
CA LEU A 164 -11.19 -8.57 4.57
C LEU A 164 -12.48 -7.77 4.46
N THR A 165 -12.78 -7.20 3.30
CA THR A 165 -14.03 -6.45 3.11
C THR A 165 -15.26 -7.34 3.27
N ASP A 166 -15.18 -8.59 2.80
CA ASP A 166 -16.26 -9.57 2.99
C ASP A 166 -16.48 -9.85 4.49
N ALA A 167 -15.41 -10.00 5.27
CA ALA A 167 -15.50 -10.22 6.71
C ALA A 167 -16.05 -9.00 7.47
N LEU A 168 -15.78 -7.79 6.98
CA LEU A 168 -16.26 -6.54 7.59
C LEU A 168 -17.70 -6.18 7.23
N GLN A 169 -18.28 -6.84 6.22
CA GLN A 169 -19.63 -6.54 5.74
C GLN A 169 -20.71 -6.74 6.82
N ASP A 170 -20.51 -7.72 7.71
CA ASP A 170 -21.44 -8.01 8.82
C ASP A 170 -21.04 -7.31 10.13
N ASP A 171 -19.99 -6.47 10.13
CA ASP A 171 -19.55 -5.77 11.33
C ASP A 171 -20.59 -4.73 11.76
N ARG A 172 -20.90 -4.69 13.06
CA ARG A 172 -21.92 -3.80 13.64
C ARG A 172 -21.61 -2.30 13.51
N HIS A 173 -20.37 -1.94 13.27
CA HIS A 173 -19.90 -0.56 13.15
C HIS A 173 -19.61 -0.20 11.69
N LEU A 174 -18.97 -1.12 10.94
CA LEU A 174 -18.48 -0.85 9.60
C LEU A 174 -19.38 -1.40 8.48
N GLY A 175 -20.19 -2.42 8.75
CA GLY A 175 -21.00 -3.11 7.74
C GLY A 175 -21.91 -2.18 6.92
N LEU A 176 -22.40 -1.09 7.53
CA LEU A 176 -23.20 -0.09 6.83
C LEU A 176 -22.46 0.51 5.62
N TYR A 177 -21.16 0.78 5.74
CA TYR A 177 -20.34 1.36 4.68
C TYR A 177 -20.06 0.37 3.53
N PHE A 178 -20.20 -0.93 3.77
CA PHE A 178 -20.08 -1.97 2.73
C PHE A 178 -21.43 -2.30 2.10
N SER A 179 -22.54 -2.13 2.84
CA SER A 179 -23.89 -2.35 2.32
C SER A 179 -24.36 -1.26 1.35
N VAL A 180 -23.77 -0.07 1.42
CA VAL A 180 -24.03 1.07 0.53
C VAL A 180 -22.69 1.49 -0.07
N PRO A 181 -22.47 1.38 -1.40
CA PRO A 181 -21.18 1.65 -2.02
C PRO A 181 -20.93 3.16 -2.10
N ILE A 182 -20.65 3.79 -0.96
CA ILE A 182 -20.34 5.22 -0.89
C ILE A 182 -18.86 5.39 -1.29
N PRO A 183 -18.53 6.26 -2.25
CA PRO A 183 -17.14 6.55 -2.59
C PRO A 183 -16.36 7.08 -1.40
N SER A 184 -15.08 6.75 -1.26
CA SER A 184 -14.33 7.10 -0.04
C SER A 184 -14.28 8.61 0.21
N LYS A 185 -14.06 9.39 -0.86
CA LYS A 185 -14.04 10.86 -0.80
C LYS A 185 -15.44 11.50 -0.63
N GLU A 186 -16.49 10.70 -0.50
CA GLU A 186 -17.87 11.09 -0.17
C GLU A 186 -18.30 10.61 1.23
N ASN A 187 -17.32 10.39 2.13
CA ASN A 187 -17.48 9.77 3.45
C ASN A 187 -17.76 8.26 3.39
N GLY A 188 -17.28 7.59 2.34
CA GLY A 188 -17.25 6.14 2.26
C GLY A 188 -16.13 5.52 3.10
N PHE A 189 -16.03 4.19 3.01
CA PHE A 189 -14.93 3.45 3.63
C PHE A 189 -13.64 3.60 2.81
N ASP A 190 -12.52 3.70 3.50
CA ASP A 190 -11.17 3.67 2.94
C ASP A 190 -10.19 3.08 3.96
N ILE A 191 -9.14 2.43 3.48
CA ILE A 191 -8.01 2.00 4.30
C ILE A 191 -6.80 2.81 3.85
N GLU A 192 -6.30 3.64 4.76
CA GLU A 192 -5.25 4.64 4.49
C GLU A 192 -3.97 4.32 5.31
N GLY A 193 -3.75 3.03 5.62
CA GLY A 193 -2.62 2.57 6.42
C GLY A 193 -2.81 1.21 7.09
N LEU A 194 -1.74 0.69 7.68
CA LEU A 194 -1.76 -0.54 8.48
C LEU A 194 -0.71 -0.49 9.60
N ALA A 195 -0.92 -1.27 10.65
CA ALA A 195 0.12 -1.65 11.61
C ALA A 195 0.09 -3.16 11.87
N VAL A 196 1.24 -3.78 12.10
CA VAL A 196 1.36 -5.22 12.35
C VAL A 196 2.05 -5.49 13.67
N ARG A 197 1.38 -6.23 14.54
CA ARG A 197 1.93 -6.63 15.83
C ARG A 197 1.49 -8.03 16.22
N GLY A 198 2.46 -8.87 16.59
CA GLY A 198 2.19 -10.19 17.14
C GLY A 198 1.40 -11.11 16.21
N GLY A 199 1.57 -10.95 14.88
CA GLY A 199 0.82 -11.71 13.88
C GLY A 199 -0.60 -11.19 13.60
N SER A 200 -0.96 -10.03 14.14
CA SER A 200 -2.22 -9.33 13.86
C SER A 200 -1.97 -8.04 13.09
N ILE A 201 -2.93 -7.68 12.25
CA ILE A 201 -2.96 -6.44 11.46
C ILE A 201 -4.02 -5.52 12.07
N PHE A 202 -3.74 -4.22 12.13
CA PHE A 202 -4.57 -3.16 12.70
C PHE A 202 -4.67 -1.99 11.74
#